data_AF-A0A7C9F5Y2-F1
#
_entry.id   AF-A0A7C9F5Y2-F1
#
_cell.length_a   1.000
_cell.length_b   1.000
_cell.length_c   1.000
_cell.angle_alpha   90.00
_cell.angle_beta   90.00
_cell.angle_gamma   90.00
#
_symmetry.space_group_name_H-M   'P 1'
#
loop_
_entity.id
_entity.type
_entity.pdbx_description
1 polymer ?
#
loop_
_entity_poly.entity_id
_entity_poly.type
_entity_poly.pdbx_seq_one_letter_code
_entity_poly.pdbx_strand_id
1 'polypeptide(L)'
;QDVLMRWENTDNASISLDMKTPLSHFPPFRFGVEFQDVHRLNDGQVKHSQEAFYAGSFWKISVQAFNDEDPQGRRTLGLFIHRRKAKMTDPLRKAHTYVDSREKVTARYQLICPSKREVKVFGKQAGTLLPKAPKGWGWRSAILFDELPYLLQNGCLRVSAVVQL
;
A
#
# COMPACT_ATOMS: atom_id res chain seq x y z
N GLN A 1 39.95 -19.33 -17.89
CA GLN A 1 38.75 -19.40 -18.73
C GLN A 1 37.66 -18.63 -17.99
N ASP A 2 37.66 -17.32 -18.14
CA ASP A 2 36.69 -16.42 -17.51
C ASP A 2 35.46 -16.31 -18.40
N VAL A 3 34.31 -16.75 -17.89
CA VAL A 3 33.02 -16.56 -18.56
C VAL A 3 32.53 -15.16 -18.23
N LEU A 4 32.91 -14.21 -19.07
CA LEU A 4 32.36 -12.85 -19.09
C LEU A 4 30.89 -12.93 -19.52
N MET A 5 29.95 -12.96 -18.57
CA MET A 5 28.53 -12.74 -18.86
C MET A 5 28.36 -11.30 -19.38
N ARG A 6 28.28 -11.16 -20.71
CA ARG A 6 27.80 -9.95 -21.37
C ARG A 6 26.35 -9.72 -20.94
N TRP A 7 26.12 -8.68 -20.16
CA TRP A 7 24.79 -8.12 -20.00
C TRP A 7 24.40 -7.51 -21.35
N GLU A 8 23.51 -8.16 -22.08
CA GLU A 8 22.91 -7.59 -23.29
C GLU A 8 22.08 -6.36 -22.91
N ASN A 9 22.25 -5.28 -23.67
CA ASN A 9 21.55 -4.00 -23.51
C ASN A 9 20.04 -4.19 -23.26
N THR A 10 19.61 -3.89 -22.04
CA THR A 10 18.20 -3.86 -21.61
C THR A 10 17.38 -2.69 -22.17
N ASP A 11 17.82 -2.05 -23.26
CA ASP A 11 17.13 -0.89 -23.85
C ASP A 11 15.81 -1.24 -24.55
N ASN A 12 15.56 -2.53 -24.79
CA ASN A 12 14.37 -3.02 -25.50
C ASN A 12 13.44 -3.95 -24.68
N ALA A 13 13.65 -4.08 -23.37
CA ALA A 13 12.71 -4.79 -22.50
C ALA A 13 11.51 -3.88 -22.16
N SER A 14 10.76 -3.42 -23.17
CA SER A 14 9.46 -2.80 -22.92
C SER A 14 8.37 -3.88 -23.01
N ILE A 15 7.78 -4.21 -21.87
CA ILE A 15 6.56 -5.02 -21.84
C ILE A 15 5.47 -4.15 -22.48
N SER A 16 5.06 -4.49 -23.70
CA SER A 16 3.90 -3.85 -24.32
C SER A 16 2.67 -4.22 -23.49
N LEU A 17 2.08 -3.24 -22.79
CA LEU A 17 0.84 -3.46 -22.08
C LEU A 17 -0.28 -3.62 -23.11
N ASP A 18 -0.83 -4.81 -23.21
CA ASP A 18 -2.12 -4.97 -23.85
C ASP A 18 -3.17 -4.26 -22.98
N MET A 19 -3.64 -3.10 -23.44
CA MET A 19 -4.68 -2.31 -22.78
C MET A 19 -6.03 -3.05 -22.71
N LYS A 20 -6.15 -4.21 -23.39
CA LYS A 20 -7.28 -5.13 -23.26
C LYS A 20 -7.09 -6.16 -22.14
N THR A 21 -5.89 -6.26 -21.55
CA THR A 21 -5.61 -7.19 -20.46
C THR A 21 -6.52 -6.88 -19.27
N PRO A 22 -7.42 -7.80 -18.89
CA PRO A 22 -8.25 -7.63 -17.70
C PRO A 22 -7.37 -7.42 -16.48
N LEU A 23 -7.77 -6.52 -15.58
CA LEU A 23 -7.02 -6.21 -14.37
C LEU A 23 -6.68 -7.43 -13.50
N SER A 24 -7.56 -8.43 -13.54
CA SER A 24 -7.40 -9.71 -12.86
C SER A 24 -6.18 -10.50 -13.30
N HIS A 25 -5.56 -10.16 -14.44
CA HIS A 25 -4.38 -10.84 -14.96
C HIS A 25 -3.06 -10.24 -14.40
N PHE A 26 -3.10 -9.07 -13.76
CA PHE A 26 -1.94 -8.60 -13.02
C PHE A 26 -1.80 -9.45 -11.75
N PRO A 27 -0.63 -10.07 -11.49
CA PRO A 27 -0.43 -10.90 -10.32
C PRO A 27 -0.51 -10.06 -9.05
N PRO A 28 -1.00 -10.60 -7.92
CA PRO A 28 -1.11 -9.84 -6.69
C PRO A 28 0.23 -9.21 -6.31
N PHE A 29 0.20 -7.90 -6.06
CA PHE A 29 1.37 -7.16 -5.61
C PHE A 29 1.43 -7.11 -4.09
N ARG A 30 2.64 -7.26 -3.54
CA ARG A 30 2.87 -7.19 -2.10
C ARG A 30 3.99 -6.20 -1.79
N PHE A 31 3.77 -5.36 -0.78
CA PHE A 31 4.80 -4.47 -0.26
C PHE A 31 4.67 -4.31 1.25
N GLY A 32 5.81 -4.17 1.93
CA GLY A 32 5.91 -3.96 3.37
C GLY A 32 6.40 -2.55 3.69
N VAL A 33 5.93 -2.01 4.81
CA VAL A 33 6.34 -0.69 5.32
C VAL A 33 6.51 -0.74 6.83
N GLU A 34 7.36 0.13 7.36
CA GLU A 34 7.56 0.32 8.79
C GLU A 34 7.18 1.74 9.21
N PHE A 35 6.49 1.86 10.33
CA PHE A 35 6.18 3.14 10.95
C PHE A 35 6.78 3.20 12.36
N GLN A 36 7.70 4.13 12.55
CA GLN A 36 8.27 4.43 13.87
C GLN A 36 7.32 5.27 14.71
N ASP A 37 7.41 5.14 16.03
CA ASP A 37 6.74 6.03 17.01
C ASP A 37 5.24 6.23 16.79
N VAL A 38 4.53 5.18 16.35
CA VAL A 38 3.07 5.26 16.13
C VAL A 38 2.29 5.48 17.43
N HIS A 39 2.85 5.02 18.56
CA HIS A 39 2.30 5.24 19.89
C HIS A 39 2.30 6.73 20.31
N ARG A 40 3.15 7.55 19.68
CA ARG A 40 3.28 9.00 19.96
C ARG A 40 2.46 9.88 19.04
N LEU A 41 1.67 9.30 18.13
CA LEU A 41 0.81 10.10 17.29
C LEU A 41 -0.11 10.94 18.18
N ASN A 42 -0.60 12.07 17.71
CA ASN A 42 -1.73 12.80 18.32
C ASN A 42 -3.02 12.42 17.61
N ASP A 43 -4.16 12.74 18.22
CA ASP A 43 -5.47 12.54 17.58
C ASP A 43 -5.52 13.24 16.21
N GLY A 44 -6.05 12.52 15.20
CA GLY A 44 -6.07 12.97 13.81
C GLY A 44 -4.71 12.95 13.09
N GLN A 45 -3.58 12.75 13.77
CA GLN A 45 -2.25 12.77 13.14
C GLN A 45 -2.04 11.54 12.25
N VAL A 46 -1.50 11.77 11.05
CA VAL A 46 -1.27 10.75 10.02
C VAL A 46 0.22 10.60 9.72
N LYS A 47 0.71 9.36 9.57
CA LYS A 47 1.99 9.06 8.92
C LYS A 47 1.74 8.28 7.63
N HIS A 48 2.47 8.62 6.57
CA HIS A 48 2.41 7.95 5.27
C HIS A 48 3.70 7.21 4.97
N SER A 49 3.59 6.04 4.33
CA SER A 49 4.74 5.36 3.77
C SER A 49 5.22 6.04 2.48
N GLN A 50 6.39 5.60 2.00
CA GLN A 50 6.78 5.81 0.61
C GLN A 50 5.76 5.16 -0.35
N GLU A 51 5.75 5.63 -1.59
CA GLU A 51 4.88 5.12 -2.64
C GLU A 51 5.55 3.97 -3.39
N ALA A 52 4.80 2.89 -3.62
CA ALA A 52 5.18 1.78 -4.47
C ALA A 52 4.40 1.84 -5.79
N PHE A 53 5.08 1.65 -6.92
CA PHE A 53 4.45 1.61 -8.23
C PHE A 53 3.97 0.20 -8.57
N TYR A 54 2.70 0.04 -8.90
CA TYR A 54 2.12 -1.22 -9.34
C TYR A 54 0.94 -0.99 -10.29
N ALA A 55 0.96 -1.72 -11.41
CA ALA A 55 -0.08 -1.69 -12.44
C ALA A 55 -0.53 -0.27 -12.81
N GLY A 56 0.45 0.63 -12.98
CA GLY A 56 0.22 2.00 -13.42
C GLY A 56 -0.28 2.99 -12.39
N SER A 57 -0.29 2.60 -11.12
CA SER A 57 -0.66 3.48 -10.02
C SER A 57 0.41 3.48 -8.92
N PHE A 58 0.46 4.56 -8.16
CA PHE A 58 1.21 4.62 -6.91
C PHE A 58 0.33 4.21 -5.75
N TRP A 59 0.86 3.33 -4.91
CA TRP A 59 0.22 2.78 -3.74
C TRP A 59 1.01 3.15 -2.50
N LYS A 60 0.34 3.53 -1.43
CA LYS A 60 0.98 3.76 -0.13
C LYS A 60 0.05 3.37 1.01
N ILE A 61 0.62 3.11 2.16
CA ILE A 61 -0.10 2.85 3.39
C ILE A 61 -0.03 4.10 4.27
N SER A 62 -1.06 4.35 5.05
CA SER A 62 -0.99 5.31 6.15
C SER A 62 -1.50 4.73 7.45
N VAL A 63 -0.95 5.25 8.54
CA VAL A 63 -1.43 5.06 9.90
C VAL A 63 -1.99 6.38 10.42
N GLN A 64 -3.11 6.36 11.14
CA GLN A 64 -3.71 7.56 11.74
C GLN A 64 -4.25 7.24 13.12
N ALA A 65 -4.08 8.13 14.10
CA ALA A 65 -4.68 7.94 15.41
C ALA A 65 -6.05 8.60 15.52
N PHE A 66 -6.95 7.96 16.27
CA PHE A 66 -8.31 8.42 16.56
C PHE A 66 -8.64 8.22 18.03
N ASN A 67 -9.33 9.19 18.63
CA ASN A 67 -9.83 9.09 20.01
C ASN A 67 -11.34 8.79 20.11
N ASP A 68 -12.08 8.93 19.01
CA ASP A 68 -13.56 8.94 18.98
C ASP A 68 -14.18 7.73 18.28
N GLU A 69 -13.37 6.84 17.71
CA GLU A 69 -13.85 5.73 16.87
C GLU A 69 -14.26 4.48 17.66
N ASP A 70 -13.73 4.28 18.87
CA ASP A 70 -14.11 3.16 19.72
C ASP A 70 -15.30 3.56 20.63
N PRO A 71 -16.41 2.80 20.67
CA PRO A 71 -17.57 3.13 21.50
C PRO A 71 -17.28 3.22 23.00
N GLN A 72 -16.17 2.65 23.48
CA GLN A 72 -15.74 2.73 24.88
C GLN A 72 -14.79 3.92 25.12
N GLY A 73 -14.59 4.79 24.13
CA GLY A 73 -13.70 5.95 24.21
C GLY A 73 -12.22 5.60 24.17
N ARG A 74 -11.87 4.38 23.78
CA ARG A 74 -10.46 3.96 23.71
C ARG A 74 -9.81 4.52 22.44
N ARG A 75 -8.54 4.82 22.59
CA ARG A 75 -7.72 5.32 21.50
C ARG A 75 -7.41 4.21 20.49
N THR A 76 -7.59 4.49 19.21
CA THR A 76 -7.38 3.54 18.13
C THR A 76 -6.41 4.05 17.07
N LEU A 77 -5.70 3.12 16.43
CA LEU A 77 -4.86 3.36 15.28
C LEU A 77 -5.54 2.78 14.05
N GLY A 78 -5.83 3.65 13.09
CA GLY A 78 -6.37 3.27 11.80
C GLY A 78 -5.29 2.95 10.78
N LEU A 79 -5.65 2.07 9.85
CA LEU A 79 -4.80 1.59 8.75
C LEU A 79 -5.51 1.78 7.43
N PHE A 80 -4.84 2.42 6.47
CA PHE A 80 -5.44 2.75 5.18
C PHE A 80 -4.48 2.47 4.03
N ILE A 81 -5.03 1.98 2.92
CA ILE A 81 -4.35 1.96 1.64
C ILE A 81 -4.81 3.13 0.78
N HIS A 82 -3.87 3.74 0.07
CA HIS A 82 -4.11 4.86 -0.83
C HIS A 82 -3.65 4.49 -2.22
N ARG A 83 -4.46 4.85 -3.22
CA ARG A 83 -4.09 4.80 -4.64
C ARG A 83 -4.04 6.20 -5.21
N ARG A 84 -2.94 6.51 -5.90
CA ARG A 84 -2.79 7.73 -6.70
C ARG A 84 -2.40 7.37 -8.12
N LYS A 85 -2.99 8.04 -9.10
CA LYS A 85 -2.56 7.94 -10.50
C LYS A 85 -1.10 8.38 -10.63
N ALA A 86 -0.30 7.60 -11.34
CA ALA A 86 1.05 8.01 -11.68
C ALA A 86 0.99 9.24 -12.62
N LYS A 87 1.68 10.31 -12.25
CA LYS A 87 1.92 11.47 -13.12
C LYS A 87 3.40 11.44 -13.45
N MET A 88 3.76 11.32 -14.73
CA MET A 88 5.15 11.48 -15.14
C MET A 88 5.49 12.95 -15.20
N THR A 89 6.60 13.32 -14.56
CA THR A 89 7.16 14.67 -14.58
C THR A 89 8.28 14.83 -15.61
N ASP A 90 8.72 13.76 -16.29
CA ASP A 90 9.81 13.80 -17.26
C ASP A 90 9.31 13.41 -18.68
N PRO A 91 9.49 14.26 -19.71
CA PRO A 91 9.17 13.96 -21.12
C PRO A 91 10.02 12.84 -21.75
N LEU A 92 11.12 12.41 -21.12
CA LEU A 92 12.00 11.39 -21.69
C LEU A 92 11.52 9.95 -21.38
N ARG A 93 10.88 9.37 -22.40
CA ARG A 93 10.85 7.92 -22.76
C ARG A 93 10.07 6.93 -21.87
N LYS A 94 9.17 6.20 -22.55
CA LYS A 94 8.63 4.85 -22.26
C LYS A 94 7.78 4.63 -20.99
N ALA A 95 7.82 5.47 -19.96
CA ALA A 95 7.00 5.22 -18.77
C ALA A 95 5.49 5.55 -18.93
N HIS A 96 5.10 6.31 -19.97
CA HIS A 96 3.70 6.67 -20.23
C HIS A 96 2.84 5.44 -20.53
N THR A 97 3.41 4.40 -21.15
CA THR A 97 2.73 3.15 -21.47
C THR A 97 2.30 2.39 -20.22
N TYR A 98 2.97 2.62 -19.09
CA TYR A 98 2.67 1.92 -17.84
C TYR A 98 1.69 2.68 -16.97
N VAL A 99 1.24 3.88 -17.32
CA VAL A 99 0.33 4.68 -16.48
C VAL A 99 -1.11 4.20 -16.63
N ASP A 100 -1.77 3.90 -15.51
CA ASP A 100 -3.19 3.61 -15.48
C ASP A 100 -3.98 4.91 -15.66
N SER A 101 -4.70 5.03 -16.78
CA SER A 101 -5.46 6.23 -17.13
C SER A 101 -6.74 6.38 -16.32
N ARG A 102 -7.27 5.31 -15.71
CA ARG A 102 -8.60 5.28 -15.07
C ARG A 102 -8.66 6.07 -13.78
N GLU A 103 -9.75 6.81 -13.62
CA GLU A 103 -10.03 7.60 -12.42
C GLU A 103 -10.34 6.74 -11.19
N LYS A 104 -10.99 5.59 -11.39
CA LYS A 104 -11.32 4.62 -10.33
C LYS A 104 -10.90 3.23 -10.76
N VAL A 105 -10.46 2.41 -9.82
CA VAL A 105 -10.18 0.99 -10.05
C VAL A 105 -10.86 0.16 -8.99
N THR A 106 -11.35 -1.00 -9.39
CA THR A 106 -11.72 -2.03 -8.45
C THR A 106 -10.45 -2.73 -7.99
N ALA A 107 -10.27 -2.87 -6.69
CA ALA A 107 -9.16 -3.63 -6.12
C ALA A 107 -9.63 -4.45 -4.91
N ARG A 108 -9.07 -5.65 -4.78
CA ARG A 108 -9.06 -6.42 -3.53
C ARG A 108 -7.76 -6.13 -2.82
N TYR A 109 -7.82 -5.90 -1.52
CA TYR A 109 -6.61 -5.65 -0.75
C TYR A 109 -6.70 -6.22 0.66
N GLN A 110 -5.53 -6.55 1.20
CA GLN A 110 -5.33 -6.96 2.59
C GLN A 110 -4.20 -6.12 3.20
N LEU A 111 -4.40 -5.65 4.42
CA LEU A 111 -3.37 -5.07 5.27
C LEU A 111 -3.05 -6.07 6.37
N ILE A 112 -1.77 -6.36 6.56
CA ILE A 112 -1.29 -7.42 7.43
C ILE A 112 -0.31 -6.80 8.41
N CYS A 113 -0.59 -6.91 9.70
CA CYS A 113 0.28 -6.44 10.78
C CYS A 113 0.88 -7.67 11.47
N PRO A 114 2.08 -8.12 11.07
CA PRO A 114 2.76 -9.19 11.76
C PRO A 114 3.25 -8.72 13.13
N SER A 115 3.08 -9.57 14.14
CA SER A 115 3.65 -9.38 15.47
C SER A 115 4.37 -10.64 15.93
N LYS A 116 4.96 -10.60 17.14
CA LYS A 116 5.60 -11.78 17.73
C LYS A 116 4.60 -12.86 18.16
N ARG A 117 3.34 -12.48 18.42
CA ARG A 117 2.32 -13.37 19.02
C ARG A 117 1.24 -13.77 18.03
N GLU A 118 0.89 -12.87 17.13
CA GLU A 118 -0.20 -13.03 16.18
C GLU A 118 0.02 -12.23 14.89
N VAL A 119 -0.70 -12.59 13.84
CA VAL A 119 -0.75 -11.82 12.60
C VAL A 119 -2.17 -11.26 12.48
N LYS A 120 -2.30 -9.93 12.60
CA LYS A 120 -3.59 -9.27 12.36
C LYS A 120 -3.77 -9.04 10.86
N VAL A 121 -4.87 -9.52 10.29
CA VAL A 121 -5.19 -9.37 8.86
C VAL A 121 -6.49 -8.59 8.71
N PHE A 122 -6.42 -7.49 7.97
CA PHE A 122 -7.55 -6.64 7.63
C PHE A 122 -7.76 -6.71 6.12
N GLY A 123 -8.84 -7.33 5.65
CA GLY A 123 -9.06 -7.54 4.22
C GLY A 123 -10.47 -7.21 3.78
N LYS A 124 -10.61 -6.77 2.53
CA LYS A 124 -11.89 -6.77 1.82
C LYS A 124 -11.83 -7.80 0.69
N GLN A 125 -12.60 -8.88 0.83
CA GLN A 125 -12.66 -9.95 -0.16
C GLN A 125 -13.51 -9.54 -1.39
N ALA A 126 -14.52 -8.70 -1.19
CA ALA A 126 -15.27 -8.07 -2.28
C ALA A 126 -14.43 -6.97 -2.93
N GLY A 127 -14.46 -6.90 -4.27
CA GLY A 127 -13.79 -5.84 -5.03
C GLY A 127 -14.23 -4.45 -4.52
N THR A 128 -13.28 -3.67 -4.02
CA THR A 128 -13.55 -2.32 -3.51
C THR A 128 -13.23 -1.32 -4.60
N LEU A 129 -14.22 -0.49 -4.97
CA LEU A 129 -13.98 0.62 -5.89
C LEU A 129 -13.18 1.69 -5.14
N LEU A 130 -11.89 1.81 -5.48
CA LEU A 130 -10.97 2.81 -4.93
C LEU A 130 -10.93 4.01 -5.88
N PRO A 131 -11.62 5.13 -5.56
CA PRO A 131 -11.42 6.37 -6.29
C PRO A 131 -10.04 6.95 -6.03
N LYS A 132 -9.71 7.98 -6.82
CA LYS A 132 -8.48 8.76 -6.68
C LYS A 132 -8.29 9.25 -5.23
N ALA A 133 -7.04 9.22 -4.76
CA ALA A 133 -6.56 10.02 -3.63
C ALA A 133 -7.19 11.43 -3.64
N PRO A 134 -7.51 12.02 -2.46
CA PRO A 134 -6.73 11.86 -1.22
C PRO A 134 -7.31 10.89 -0.18
N LYS A 135 -8.50 10.33 -0.40
CA LYS A 135 -9.12 9.47 0.62
C LYS A 135 -8.38 8.12 0.69
N GLY A 136 -8.09 7.65 1.89
CA GLY A 136 -7.58 6.29 2.12
C GLY A 136 -8.73 5.30 2.34
N TRP A 137 -8.52 4.03 1.98
CA TRP A 137 -9.46 2.94 2.26
C TRP A 137 -8.90 1.98 3.28
N GLY A 138 -9.68 1.73 4.32
CA GLY A 138 -9.27 0.84 5.38
C GLY A 138 -10.15 1.00 6.61
N TRP A 139 -9.54 0.82 7.78
CA TRP A 139 -10.22 0.72 9.06
C TRP A 139 -9.71 1.83 9.96
N ARG A 140 -10.63 2.59 10.56
CA ARG A 140 -10.29 3.65 11.53
C ARG A 140 -9.95 3.05 12.90
N SER A 141 -10.67 2.03 13.32
CA SER A 141 -10.46 1.26 14.54
C SER A 141 -9.73 -0.07 14.27
N ALA A 142 -8.60 -0.02 13.54
CA ALA A 142 -7.89 -1.24 13.15
C ALA A 142 -7.17 -1.90 14.35
N ILE A 143 -6.51 -1.09 15.17
CA ILE A 143 -5.70 -1.55 16.31
C ILE A 143 -6.02 -0.66 17.50
N LEU A 144 -6.19 -1.25 18.69
CA LEU A 144 -6.29 -0.46 19.92
C LEU A 144 -4.88 -0.01 20.35
N PHE A 145 -4.74 1.20 20.88
CA PHE A 145 -3.43 1.67 21.34
C PHE A 145 -2.83 0.78 22.43
N ASP A 146 -3.65 0.18 23.29
CA ASP A 146 -3.24 -0.74 24.34
C ASP A 146 -2.64 -2.05 23.79
N GLU A 147 -2.90 -2.39 22.53
CA GLU A 147 -2.34 -3.56 21.84
C GLU A 147 -0.98 -3.26 21.19
N LEU A 148 -0.64 -1.98 20.97
CA LEU A 148 0.59 -1.58 20.27
C LEU A 148 1.85 -2.20 20.88
N PRO A 149 2.05 -2.28 22.21
CA PRO A 149 3.25 -2.90 22.78
C PRO A 149 3.52 -4.33 22.30
N TYR A 150 2.47 -5.08 21.93
CA TYR A 150 2.59 -6.45 21.42
C TYR A 150 2.83 -6.51 19.91
N LEU A 151 2.43 -5.47 19.18
CA LEU A 151 2.52 -5.36 17.72
C LEU A 151 3.84 -4.72 17.26
N LEU A 152 4.44 -3.87 18.10
CA LEU A 152 5.69 -3.18 17.77
C LEU A 152 6.89 -4.13 17.83
N GLN A 153 7.74 -4.06 16.81
CA GLN A 153 9.04 -4.73 16.77
C GLN A 153 10.12 -3.65 16.75
N ASN A 154 10.96 -3.59 17.78
CA ASN A 154 11.98 -2.55 17.95
C ASN A 154 11.41 -1.12 17.81
N GLY A 155 10.24 -0.87 18.41
CA GLY A 155 9.54 0.42 18.33
C GLY A 155 8.85 0.73 17.00
N CYS A 156 8.90 -0.18 16.03
CA CYS A 156 8.33 -0.01 14.69
C CYS A 156 7.08 -0.88 14.50
N LEU A 157 6.01 -0.29 13.96
CA LEU A 157 4.86 -1.03 13.47
C LEU A 157 5.12 -1.46 12.03
N ARG A 158 5.11 -2.76 11.78
CA ARG A 158 5.21 -3.33 10.43
C ARG A 158 3.84 -3.55 9.84
N VAL A 159 3.63 -3.09 8.62
CA VAL A 159 2.39 -3.31 7.87
C VAL A 159 2.75 -3.79 6.47
N SER A 160 2.16 -4.89 6.03
CA SER A 160 2.26 -5.37 4.66
C SER A 160 0.92 -5.21 3.95
N ALA A 161 0.94 -4.77 2.70
CA ALA A 161 -0.23 -4.78 1.85
C ALA A 161 -0.13 -5.89 0.80
N VAL A 162 -1.25 -6.53 0.53
CA VAL A 162 -1.48 -7.34 -0.67
C VAL A 162 -2.52 -6.61 -1.50
N VAL A 163 -2.25 -6.37 -2.78
CA VAL A 163 -3.15 -5.64 -3.70
C VAL A 163 -3.37 -6.46 -4.95
N GLN A 164 -4.63 -6.66 -5.30
CA GLN A 164 -5.06 -7.32 -6.53
C GLN A 164 -6.07 -6.40 -7.23
N LEU A 165 -5.87 -6.15 -8.52
CA LEU A 165 -6.80 -5.39 -9.35
C LEU A 165 -7.85 -6.31 -9.98
#